data_AF-A0A962G4F1-F1
#
_entry.id   AF-A0A962G4F1-F1
#
_cell.length_a   1.000
_cell.length_b   1.000
_cell.length_c   1.000
_cell.angle_alpha   90.00
_cell.angle_beta   90.00
_cell.angle_gamma   90.00
#
_symmetry.space_group_name_H-M   'P 1'
#
loop_
_entity.id
_entity.type
_entity.pdbx_description
1 polymer ?
#
loop_
_entity_poly.entity_id
_entity_poly.type
_entity_poly.pdbx_seq_one_letter_code
_entity_poly.pdbx_strand_id
1 'polypeptide(L)' 'DYIDAHLAKTGPYLLGERFSLVDLYVLMLMRWARNMPKPATAWPQLAALATRLKSRPSWKKVCEEEGLVEWA' A
#
# COMPACT_ATOMS: atom_id res chain seq x y z
N ASP A 1 10.60 -2.15 7.85
CA ASP A 1 10.84 -1.03 8.79
C ASP A 1 11.19 0.27 8.07
N TYR A 2 12.18 0.31 7.15
CA TYR A 2 12.63 1.54 6.50
C TYR A 2 11.50 2.34 5.83
N ILE A 3 10.66 1.69 5.02
CA ILE A 3 9.55 2.37 4.32
C ILE A 3 8.51 2.90 5.32
N ASP A 4 8.21 2.14 6.38
CA ASP A 4 7.26 2.55 7.42
C ASP A 4 7.77 3.78 8.19
N ALA A 5 9.06 3.78 8.54
CA ALA A 5 9.73 4.92 9.17
C ALA A 5 9.79 6.16 8.25
N HIS A 6 10.04 5.96 6.95
CA HIS A 6 10.01 7.02 5.95
C HIS A 6 8.61 7.65 5.86
N LEU A 7 7.57 6.82 5.73
CA LEU A 7 6.18 7.28 5.72
C LEU A 7 5.78 8.00 7.01
N ALA A 8 6.27 7.57 8.17
CA ALA A 8 6.02 8.27 9.43
C ALA A 8 6.61 9.69 9.43
N LYS A 9 7.75 9.89 8.76
CA LYS A 9 8.47 11.17 8.71
C LYS A 9 7.98 12.09 7.59
N THR A 10 7.64 11.52 6.43
CA THR A 10 7.41 12.28 5.19
C THR A 10 6.07 11.97 4.53
N GLY A 11 5.19 11.17 5.16
CA GLY A 11 3.89 10.78 4.60
C GLY A 11 2.96 11.98 4.36
N PRO A 12 1.75 11.74 3.82
CA PRO A 12 1.04 10.46 3.78
C PRO A 12 1.41 9.49 2.63
N TYR A 13 2.15 9.94 1.62
CA TYR A 13 2.66 9.12 0.50
C TYR A 13 4.19 9.06 0.50
N LEU A 14 4.78 8.19 -0.32
CA LEU A 14 6.24 8.00 -0.37
C LEU A 14 7.01 9.29 -0.73
N LEU A 15 6.38 10.20 -1.47
CA LEU A 15 6.97 11.47 -1.92
C LEU A 15 6.32 12.70 -1.25
N GLY A 16 5.77 12.56 -0.04
CA GLY A 16 5.10 13.67 0.65
C GLY A 16 3.58 13.62 0.57
N GLU A 17 2.99 14.78 0.33
CA GLU A 17 1.55 14.97 0.17
C GLU A 17 0.99 14.46 -1.17
N ARG A 18 1.87 14.17 -2.14
CA ARG A 18 1.45 13.82 -3.50
C ARG A 18 1.52 12.32 -3.75
N PHE A 19 0.37 11.76 -4.12
CA PHE A 19 0.27 10.42 -4.67
C PHE A 19 1.09 10.31 -5.97
N SER A 20 1.79 9.19 -6.12
CA SER A 20 2.66 8.92 -7.25
C SER A 20 2.75 7.42 -7.57
N LEU A 21 3.41 7.08 -8.67
CA LEU A 21 3.58 5.69 -9.11
C LEU A 21 4.26 4.81 -8.04
N VAL A 22 5.19 5.35 -7.26
CA VAL A 22 5.90 4.58 -6.23
C VAL A 22 4.97 4.07 -5.14
N ASP A 23 3.86 4.76 -4.85
CA ASP A 23 2.87 4.30 -3.88
C ASP A 23 2.17 3.02 -4.35
N LEU A 24 1.82 2.96 -5.64
CA LEU A 24 1.24 1.76 -6.26
C LEU A 24 2.26 0.60 -6.30
N TYR A 25 3.52 0.91 -6.58
CA TYR A 25 4.58 -0.08 -6.59
C TYR A 25 4.79 -0.69 -5.19
N VAL A 26 4.81 0.14 -4.15
CA VAL A 26 4.86 -0.33 -2.77
C VAL A 26 3.65 -1.20 -2.44
N LEU A 27 2.42 -0.80 -2.82
CA LEU A 27 1.22 -1.62 -2.61
C LEU A 27 1.33 -3.02 -3.24
N MET A 28 1.91 -3.13 -4.43
CA MET A 28 2.17 -4.41 -5.08
C MET A 28 3.19 -5.25 -4.28
N LEU A 29 4.29 -4.66 -3.81
CA LEU A 29 5.26 -5.35 -2.96
C LEU A 29 4.62 -5.83 -1.64
N MET A 30 3.75 -5.00 -1.05
CA MET A 30 3.01 -5.36 0.15
C MET A 30 2.17 -6.63 -0.08
N ARG A 31 1.51 -6.75 -1.26
CA ARG A 31 0.73 -7.95 -1.63
C ARG A 31 1.58 -9.21 -1.68
N TRP A 32 2.83 -9.13 -2.14
CA TRP A 32 3.73 -10.28 -2.17
C TRP A 32 4.28 -10.64 -0.79
N ALA A 33 4.43 -9.66 0.10
CA ALA A 33 4.86 -9.86 1.48
C ALA A 33 3.78 -10.46 2.40
N ARG A 34 2.54 -10.65 1.94
CA ARG A 34 1.38 -11.06 2.77
C ARG A 34 1.59 -12.35 3.57
N ASN A 35 2.42 -13.27 3.09
CA ASN A 35 2.69 -14.56 3.74
C ASN A 35 4.02 -14.58 4.52
N MET A 36 4.68 -13.44 4.70
CA MET A 36 5.89 -13.36 5.52
C MET A 36 5.54 -13.39 7.01
N PRO A 37 6.47 -13.82 7.90
CA PRO A 37 6.24 -13.82 9.35
C PRO A 37 5.76 -12.47 9.91
N LYS A 38 6.19 -11.37 9.29
CA LYS A 38 5.67 -10.03 9.56
C LYS A 38 5.20 -9.40 8.24
N PRO A 39 3.89 -9.50 7.91
CA PRO A 39 3.37 -8.94 6.67
C PRO A 39 3.45 -7.42 6.66
N ALA A 40 3.35 -6.82 5.49
CA ALA A 40 3.45 -5.36 5.35
C ALA A 40 2.34 -4.60 6.10
N THR A 41 1.15 -5.21 6.27
CA THR A 41 0.03 -4.62 7.01
C THR A 41 0.22 -4.66 8.54
N ALA A 42 1.25 -5.35 9.06
CA ALA A 42 1.63 -5.27 10.47
C ALA A 42 2.42 -4.00 10.83
N TRP A 43 2.73 -3.15 9.85
CA TRP A 43 3.40 -1.87 10.06
C TRP A 43 2.38 -0.73 9.86
N PRO A 44 2.25 0.20 10.84
CA PRO A 44 1.10 1.10 10.91
C PRO A 44 1.00 2.06 9.72
N GLN A 45 2.12 2.62 9.24
CA GLN A 45 2.10 3.58 8.14
C GLN A 45 1.91 2.89 6.79
N LEU A 46 2.48 1.69 6.62
CA LEU A 46 2.20 0.86 5.45
C LEU A 46 0.74 0.43 5.40
N ALA A 47 0.14 0.03 6.54
CA ALA A 47 -1.28 -0.30 6.61
C ALA A 47 -2.17 0.90 6.27
N ALA A 48 -1.82 2.10 6.76
CA ALA A 48 -2.51 3.34 6.42
C ALA A 48 -2.38 3.68 4.93
N LEU A 49 -1.18 3.52 4.34
CA LEU A 49 -0.95 3.71 2.92
C LEU A 49 -1.80 2.75 2.09
N ALA A 50 -1.79 1.45 2.41
CA ALA A 50 -2.60 0.46 1.70
C ALA A 50 -4.09 0.79 1.78
N THR A 51 -4.60 1.15 2.96
CA THR A 51 -6.00 1.58 3.11
C THR A 51 -6.32 2.76 2.18
N ARG A 52 -5.47 3.80 2.16
CA ARG A 52 -5.67 4.99 1.32
C ARG A 52 -5.63 4.69 -0.18
N LEU A 53 -4.78 3.76 -0.60
CA LEU A 53 -4.68 3.38 -2.01
C LEU A 53 -5.84 2.49 -2.44
N LYS A 54 -6.24 1.54 -1.59
CA LYS A 54 -7.36 0.62 -1.84
C LYS A 54 -8.72 1.31 -1.83
N SER A 55 -8.86 2.45 -1.14
CA SER A 55 -10.10 3.24 -1.14
C SER A 55 -10.36 4.01 -2.45
N ARG A 56 -9.43 3.98 -3.42
CA ARG A 56 -9.57 4.70 -4.70
C ARG A 56 -10.53 3.95 -5.63
N PRO A 57 -11.45 4.63 -6.35
CA PRO A 57 -12.33 3.98 -7.33
C PRO A 57 -11.58 3.18 -8.40
N SER A 58 -10.40 3.68 -8.82
CA SER A 58 -9.55 3.00 -9.80
C SER A 58 -9.02 1.66 -9.28
N TRP A 59 -8.82 1.51 -7.96
CA TRP A 59 -8.41 0.24 -7.38
C TRP A 59 -9.50 -0.82 -7.51
N LYS A 60 -10.74 -0.45 -7.17
CA LYS A 60 -11.90 -1.34 -7.34
C LYS A 60 -12.04 -1.79 -8.79
N LYS A 61 -11.93 -0.86 -9.74
CA LYS A 61 -11.97 -1.17 -11.18
C LYS A 61 -10.90 -2.18 -11.59
N VAL A 62 -9.65 -1.98 -11.18
CA VAL A 62 -8.55 -2.92 -11.48
C VAL A 62 -8.81 -4.29 -10.85
N CYS A 63 -9.31 -4.35 -9.62
CA CYS A 63 -9.64 -5.63 -8.99
C CYS A 63 -10.74 -6.39 -9.75
N GLU A 64 -11.74 -5.69 -10.26
CA GLU A 64 -12.80 -6.27 -11.08
C GLU A 64 -12.28 -6.76 -12.44
N GLU A 65 -11.50 -5.94 -13.14
CA GLU A 65 -10.96 -6.26 -14.47
C GLU A 65 -9.93 -7.40 -14.44
N GLU A 66 -9.07 -7.43 -13.42
CA GLU A 66 -7.98 -8.39 -13.28
C GLU A 66 -8.37 -9.61 -12.41
N GLY A 67 -9.62 -9.69 -11.95
CA GLY A 67 -10.11 -10.79 -11.10
C GLY A 67 -9.36 -10.91 -9.76
N LEU A 68 -8.88 -9.79 -9.21
CA LEU A 68 -8.09 -9.79 -7.99
C LEU A 68 -8.98 -9.88 -6.76
N VAL A 69 -8.74 -10.91 -5.94
CA VAL A 69 -9.31 -10.97 -4.59
C VAL A 69 -8.58 -9.97 -3.69
N GLU A 70 -9.36 -9.21 -2.93
CA GLU A 70 -8.84 -8.29 -1.94
C GLU A 70 -8.12 -9.05 -0.83
N TRP A 71 -7.02 -8.46 -0.34
CA TRP A 71 -6.19 -9.04 0.70
C TRP A 71 -6.00 -8.02 1.84
N ALA A 72 -5.96 -8.55 3.05
CA ALA A 72 -5.77 -7.82 4.31
C ALA A 72 -4.40 -8.19 4.90
#